data_AF-A0A662SZG3-F1
#
_entry.id   AF-A0A662SZG3-F1
#
_cell.length_a   1.000
_cell.length_b   1.000
_cell.length_c   1.000
_cell.angle_alpha   90.00
_cell.angle_beta   90.00
_cell.angle_gamma   90.00
#
_symmetry.space_group_name_H-M   'P 1'
#
loop_
_entity.id
_entity.type
_entity.pdbx_description
1 polymer ?
#
loop_
_entity_poly.entity_id
_entity_poly.type
_entity_poly.pdbx_seq_one_letter_code
_entity_poly.pdbx_strand_id
1 'polypeptide(L)' 'MLELRVVQVEVPEGLEEQEVRLAVAIEALRKGLVSVGKAAELAGLPLQAFLEELKKRGMPAYCYSDQEALRELGLEGAH' A
#
# COMPACT_ATOMS: atom_id res chain seq x y z
N MET A 1 -5.51 -13.58 11.36
CA MET A 1 -6.68 -12.98 10.68
C MET A 1 -6.67 -11.50 11.04
N LEU A 2 -6.54 -10.60 10.07
CA LEU A 2 -6.64 -9.17 10.34
C LEU A 2 -8.10 -8.84 10.68
N GLU A 3 -8.35 -8.22 11.83
CA GLU A 3 -9.68 -7.73 12.19
C GLU A 3 -9.94 -6.41 11.45
N LEU A 4 -10.83 -6.45 10.46
CA LEU A 4 -11.28 -5.26 9.74
C LEU A 4 -12.46 -4.64 10.46
N ARG A 5 -12.48 -3.31 10.53
CA ARG A 5 -13.59 -2.52 11.06
C ARG A 5 -14.05 -1.52 10.01
N VAL A 6 -15.36 -1.30 9.92
CA VAL A 6 -15.95 -0.28 9.05
C VAL A 6 -16.02 1.03 9.81
N VAL A 7 -15.59 2.12 9.16
CA VAL A 7 -15.65 3.49 9.68
C VAL A 7 -16.40 4.35 8.67
N GLN A 8 -17.32 5.18 9.14
CA GLN A 8 -18.01 6.19 8.33
C GLN A 8 -17.29 7.53 8.51
N VAL A 9 -17.04 8.23 7.41
CA VAL A 9 -16.32 9.51 7.38
C VAL A 9 -17.06 10.46 6.45
N GLU A 10 -17.29 11.69 6.89
CA GLU A 10 -17.81 12.76 6.03
C GLU A 10 -16.69 13.25 5.12
N VAL A 11 -16.96 13.36 3.81
CA VAL A 11 -15.98 13.77 2.81
C VAL A 11 -16.54 14.95 2.01
N PRO A 12 -15.69 15.92 1.62
CA PRO A 12 -16.13 17.06 0.80
C PRO A 12 -16.61 16.57 -0.58
N GLU A 13 -17.59 17.26 -1.18
CA GLU A 13 -18.21 16.86 -2.47
C GLU A 13 -17.20 16.68 -3.63
N GLY A 14 -16.03 17.31 -3.56
CA GLY A 14 -14.98 17.18 -4.57
C GLY A 14 -14.01 16.00 -4.36
N LEU A 15 -14.16 15.20 -3.29
CA LEU A 15 -13.29 14.07 -3.01
C LEU A 15 -14.04 12.76 -3.28
N GLU A 16 -13.53 11.96 -4.21
CA GLU A 16 -14.18 10.69 -4.57
C GLU A 16 -13.96 9.62 -3.49
N GLU A 17 -14.97 8.76 -3.27
CA GLU A 17 -14.86 7.62 -2.35
C GLU A 17 -13.64 6.75 -2.67
N GLN A 18 -13.34 6.59 -3.95
CA GLN A 18 -12.19 5.82 -4.41
C GLN A 18 -10.86 6.42 -3.93
N GLU A 19 -10.72 7.75 -3.89
CA GLU A 19 -9.53 8.42 -3.38
C GLU A 19 -9.36 8.21 -1.88
N VAL A 20 -10.47 8.20 -1.13
CA VAL A 20 -10.49 7.93 0.31
C VAL A 20 -10.04 6.49 0.58
N ARG A 21 -10.61 5.52 -0.15
CA ARG A 21 -10.24 4.11 -0.03
C ARG A 21 -8.77 3.88 -0.37
N LEU A 22 -8.29 4.54 -1.42
CA LEU A 22 -6.89 4.46 -1.83
C LEU A 22 -5.96 5.05 -0.76
N ALA A 23 -6.30 6.20 -0.19
CA ALA A 23 -5.52 6.82 0.88
C ALA A 23 -5.42 5.92 2.12
N VAL A 24 -6.53 5.30 2.54
CA VAL A 24 -6.55 4.35 3.67
C VAL A 24 -5.70 3.11 3.38
N ALA A 25 -5.84 2.53 2.18
CA ALA A 25 -5.07 1.35 1.77
C ALA A 25 -3.56 1.64 1.73
N ILE A 26 -3.17 2.78 1.16
CA ILE A 26 -1.79 3.25 1.11
C ILE A 26 -1.22 3.44 2.52
N GLU A 27 -1.97 4.10 3.40
CA GLU A 27 -1.51 4.37 4.77
C GLU A 27 -1.36 3.07 5.58
N ALA A 28 -2.27 2.11 5.41
CA ALA A 28 -2.17 0.80 6.03
C ALA A 28 -0.94 0.02 5.53
N LEU A 29 -0.66 0.06 4.23
CA LEU A 29 0.52 -0.56 3.63
C LEU A 29 1.81 0.10 4.15
N ARG A 30 1.86 1.43 4.15
CA ARG A 30 3.01 2.22 4.62
C ARG A 30 3.37 1.92 6.08
N LYS A 31 2.36 1.65 6.92
CA LYS A 31 2.54 1.25 8.32
C LYS A 31 2.85 -0.24 8.52
N GLY A 32 2.91 -1.03 7.45
CA GLY A 32 3.12 -2.48 7.53
C GLY A 32 1.96 -3.25 8.16
N LEU A 33 0.76 -2.64 8.25
CA LEU A 33 -0.42 -3.28 8.87
C LEU A 33 -1.05 -4.31 7.95
N VAL A 34 -0.85 -4.17 6.64
CA VAL A 34 -1.39 -5.03 5.60
C VAL A 34 -0.35 -5.30 4.52
N SER A 35 -0.44 -6.44 3.85
CA SER A 35 0.36 -6.72 2.66
C SER A 35 -0.09 -5.87 1.46
N VAL A 36 0.74 -5.78 0.41
CA VAL A 36 0.38 -5.06 -0.82
C VAL A 36 -0.89 -5.59 -1.48
N GLY A 37 -1.11 -6.91 -1.47
CA GLY A 37 -2.34 -7.52 -1.97
C GLY A 37 -3.56 -7.13 -1.14
N LYS A 38 -3.41 -7.10 0.19
CA LYS A 38 -4.50 -6.70 1.07
C LYS A 38 -4.81 -5.20 0.97
N ALA A 39 -3.80 -4.36 0.74
CA ALA A 39 -3.98 -2.95 0.44
C ALA A 39 -4.75 -2.75 -0.88
N ALA A 40 -4.43 -3.51 -1.93
CA ALA A 40 -5.17 -3.48 -3.19
C ALA A 40 -6.66 -3.85 -3.00
N GLU A 41 -6.94 -4.89 -2.20
CA GLU A 41 -8.32 -5.25 -1.82
C GLU A 41 -9.04 -4.11 -1.08
N LEU A 42 -8.38 -3.45 -0.11
CA LEU A 42 -8.96 -2.31 0.63
C LEU A 42 -9.29 -1.15 -0.32
N ALA A 43 -8.38 -0.87 -1.26
CA ALA A 43 -8.58 0.13 -2.30
C ALA A 43 -9.65 -0.27 -3.34
N GLY A 44 -10.09 -1.52 -3.37
CA GLY A 44 -11.05 -2.00 -4.37
C GLY A 44 -10.46 -2.08 -5.78
N LEU A 45 -9.14 -2.26 -5.89
CA LEU A 45 -8.42 -2.29 -7.15
C LEU A 45 -7.81 -3.68 -7.39
N PRO A 46 -7.72 -4.13 -8.66
CA PRO A 46 -6.80 -5.20 -9.02
C PRO A 46 -5.38 -4.86 -8.57
N LEU A 47 -4.60 -5.87 -8.15
CA LEU A 47 -3.24 -5.69 -7.66
C LEU A 47 -2.39 -4.84 -8.62
N GLN A 48 -2.46 -5.13 -9.93
CA GLN A 48 -1.69 -4.40 -10.94
C GLN A 48 -2.05 -2.91 -10.99
N ALA A 49 -3.34 -2.56 -10.94
CA ALA A 49 -3.79 -1.17 -10.92
C ALA A 49 -3.34 -0.45 -9.63
N PHE A 50 -3.38 -1.14 -8.48
CA PHE A 50 -2.89 -0.57 -7.23
C PHE A 50 -1.38 -0.28 -7.26
N LEU A 51 -0.58 -1.17 -7.85
CA LEU A 51 0.86 -0.96 -8.05
C LEU A 51 1.15 0.26 -8.95
N GLU A 52 0.33 0.47 -9.98
CA GLU A 52 0.43 1.66 -10.84
C GLU A 52 0.09 2.95 -10.08
N GLU A 53 -0.95 2.93 -9.23
CA GLU A 53 -1.32 4.08 -8.39
C GLU A 53 -0.24 4.44 -7.37
N LEU A 54 0.46 3.45 -6.80
CA LEU A 54 1.62 3.65 -5.95
C LEU A 54 2.78 4.30 -6.72
N LYS A 55 3.08 3.78 -7.91
CA LYS A 55 4.13 4.34 -8.79
C LYS A 55 3.85 5.80 -9.17
N LYS A 56 2.62 6.14 -9.55
CA LYS A 56 2.22 7.52 -9.89
C LYS A 56 2.42 8.49 -8.73
N ARG A 57 2.28 8.02 -7.49
CA ARG A 57 2.45 8.81 -6.25
C ARG A 57 3.88 8.81 -5.72
N GLY A 58 4.84 8.24 -6.45
CA GLY A 58 6.23 8.13 -6.02
C GLY A 58 6.42 7.24 -4.79
N MET A 59 5.45 6.36 -4.50
CA MET A 59 5.54 5.45 -3.37
C MET A 59 6.15 4.12 -3.81
N PRO A 60 7.21 3.65 -3.14
CA PRO A 60 7.75 2.32 -3.40
C PRO A 60 6.68 1.29 -3.04
N ALA A 61 6.26 0.49 -4.02
CA ALA A 61 5.23 -0.52 -3.81
C ALA A 61 5.68 -1.69 -2.92
N TYR A 62 6.98 -1.77 -2.72
CA TYR A 62 7.61 -2.62 -1.74
C TYR A 62 8.39 -1.73 -0.79
N CYS A 63 8.00 -1.71 0.48
CA CYS A 63 8.91 -1.34 1.56
C CYS A 63 9.90 -2.50 1.76
N TYR A 64 10.68 -2.86 0.73
CA TYR A 64 11.95 -3.48 1.04
C TYR A 64 12.80 -2.34 1.59
N SER A 65 13.16 -2.41 2.87
CA SER A 65 14.34 -1.67 3.29
C SER A 65 15.51 -2.06 2.39
N ASP A 66 16.48 -1.17 2.18
CA ASP A 66 17.66 -1.50 1.37
C ASP A 66 18.31 -2.82 1.86
N GLN A 67 18.24 -3.10 3.16
CA GLN A 67 18.64 -4.37 3.76
C GLN A 67 17.85 -5.57 3.24
N GLU A 68 16.51 -5.53 3.26
CA GLU A 68 15.71 -6.66 2.79
C GLU A 68 15.82 -6.86 1.27
N ALA A 69 16.00 -5.78 0.50
CA ALA A 69 16.31 -5.86 -0.94
C ALA A 69 17.66 -6.53 -1.19
N LEU A 70 18.70 -6.15 -0.42
CA LEU A 70 20.03 -6.78 -0.48
C LEU A 70 19.99 -8.27 -0.09
N ARG A 71 19.15 -8.62 0.88
CA ARG A 71 18.96 -10.00 1.36
C ARG A 71 18.38 -10.91 0.29
N GLU A 72 17.32 -10.46 -0.37
CA GLU A 72 16.69 -11.20 -1.48
C GLU A 72 17.60 -11.28 -2.72
N LEU A 73 18.41 -10.25 -2.97
CA LEU A 73 19.41 -10.26 -4.05
C LEU A 73 20.67 -11.09 -3.71
N GLY A 74 20.80 -11.60 -2.48
CA GLY A 74 21.97 -12.33 -2.02
C GLY A 74 23.25 -11.47 -1.92
N LEU A 75 23.09 -10.15 -1.77
CA LEU A 75 24.17 -9.17 -1.73
C LEU A 75 24.54 -8.74 -0.29
N GLU A 76 23.98 -9.39 0.74
CA GLU A 76 24.42 -9.20 2.12
C GLU A 76 25.87 -9.71 2.29
N GLY A 77 26.85 -8.80 2.30
CA GLY A 77 28.24 -9.10 2.63
C GLY A 77 29.31 -8.69 1.62
N ALA A 78 28.98 -7.94 0.56
CA ALA A 78 29.99 -7.36 -0.33
C ALA A 78 30.68 -6.14 0.34
N HIS A 79 31.66 -6.41 1.20
CA HIS A 79 32.67 -5.44 1.62
C HIS A 79 33.91 -5.53 0.73
#